data_AF-A0A6J8F397-F1
#
_entry.id   AF-A0A6J8F397-F1
#
_cell.length_a   1.000
_cell.length_b   1.000
_cell.length_c   1.000
_cell.angle_alpha   90.00
_cell.angle_beta   90.00
_cell.angle_gamma   90.00
#
_symmetry.space_group_name_H-M   'P 1'
#
loop_
_entity.id
_entity.type
_entity.pdbx_description
1 polymer ?
#
loop_
_entity_poly.entity_id
_entity_poly.type
_entity_poly.pdbx_seq_one_letter_code
_entity_poly.pdbx_strand_id
1 'polypeptide(L)'
;MAQAAFKTCEICVASPGHNYCQECDQLFCDGCKISHLRTKMTKNHTFLSGPNINPEVKQYCNEHDENFIYYCRECNTPICKICVIENHKKHDLCEINTSTAINKAEIESEINIKMNKLETNIMVIEQGTNAYHSDVDGVMHAIRQEGVRLKELIDTQVELFDQISERATHNTTSNLTVDW
;
A
#
# COMPACT_ATOMS: atom_id res chain seq x y z
N MET A 1 -3.29 30.71 -11.44
CA MET A 1 -2.38 29.89 -10.60
C MET A 1 -2.08 30.69 -9.35
N ALA A 2 -2.54 30.26 -8.18
CA ALA A 2 -2.27 30.98 -6.93
C ALA A 2 -0.86 30.62 -6.46
N GLN A 3 0.04 31.59 -6.46
CA GLN A 3 1.40 31.41 -5.96
C GLN A 3 1.35 31.43 -4.43
N ALA A 4 1.66 30.30 -3.80
CA ALA A 4 1.79 30.23 -2.35
C ALA A 4 2.93 31.18 -1.93
N ALA A 5 2.59 32.22 -1.16
CA ALA A 5 3.59 33.10 -0.56
C ALA A 5 4.39 32.30 0.47
N PHE A 6 5.69 32.11 0.22
CA PHE A 6 6.58 31.49 1.21
C PHE A 6 6.72 32.43 2.41
N LYS A 7 6.27 31.99 3.59
CA LYS A 7 6.48 32.71 4.85
C LYS A 7 7.98 32.70 5.19
N THR A 8 8.51 33.82 5.67
CA THR A 8 9.92 33.95 6.09
C THR A 8 10.11 33.42 7.51
N CYS A 9 11.33 33.01 7.84
CA CYS A 9 11.70 32.65 9.21
C CYS A 9 11.53 33.86 10.13
N GLU A 10 10.80 33.70 11.22
CA GLU A 10 10.50 34.78 12.19
C GLU A 10 11.67 35.10 13.11
N ILE A 11 12.70 34.24 13.14
CA ILE A 11 13.88 34.42 13.99
C ILE A 11 14.97 35.22 13.30
N CYS A 12 15.33 34.85 12.06
CA CYS A 12 16.39 35.53 11.31
C CYS A 12 15.87 36.48 10.23
N VAL A 13 14.60 36.35 9.82
CA VAL A 13 13.94 37.16 8.77
C VAL A 13 14.65 37.09 7.40
N ALA A 14 15.68 36.25 7.26
CA ALA A 14 16.56 36.20 6.09
C ALA A 14 16.36 34.96 5.21
N SER A 15 15.68 33.93 5.71
CA SER A 15 15.52 32.65 5.02
C SER A 15 14.06 32.20 5.02
N PRO A 16 13.61 31.37 4.06
CA PRO A 16 12.28 30.78 4.09
C PRO A 16 12.05 30.01 5.41
N GLY A 17 10.89 30.25 6.02
CA GLY A 17 10.44 29.50 7.18
C GLY A 17 9.64 28.29 6.73
N HIS A 18 10.06 27.10 7.15
CA HIS A 18 9.41 25.84 6.77
C HIS A 18 9.44 24.80 7.90
N ASN A 19 9.72 25.26 9.11
CA ASN A 19 9.70 24.47 10.33
C ASN A 19 8.90 25.26 11.38
N TYR A 20 7.74 24.78 11.80
CA TYR A 20 6.93 25.45 12.82
C TYR A 20 7.09 24.78 14.18
N CYS A 21 7.48 25.55 15.19
CA CYS A 21 7.59 25.08 16.57
C CYS A 21 6.23 25.19 17.25
N GLN A 22 5.67 24.07 17.70
CA GLN A 22 4.31 24.04 18.27
C GLN A 22 4.22 24.75 19.62
N GLU A 23 5.28 24.75 20.40
CA GLU A 23 5.32 25.33 21.74
C GLU A 23 5.65 26.84 21.73
N CYS A 24 6.32 27.32 20.67
CA CYS A 24 6.68 28.73 20.53
C CYS A 24 5.77 29.50 19.57
N ASP A 25 4.91 28.80 18.83
CA ASP A 25 4.03 29.38 17.81
C ASP A 25 4.78 30.27 16.80
N GLN A 26 5.92 29.76 16.32
CA GLN A 26 6.86 30.52 15.50
C GLN A 26 7.41 29.68 14.35
N LEU A 27 7.65 30.34 13.20
CA LEU A 27 8.21 29.72 12.01
C LEU A 27 9.73 29.90 11.88
N PHE A 28 10.45 28.80 11.69
CA PHE A 28 11.90 28.71 11.66
C PHE A 28 12.40 28.21 10.29
N CYS A 29 13.57 28.71 9.87
CA CYS A 29 14.40 28.00 8.89
C CYS A 29 15.21 26.89 9.59
N ASP A 30 15.85 26.00 8.83
CA ASP A 30 16.64 24.89 9.40
C ASP A 30 17.73 25.35 10.37
N GLY A 31 18.45 26.43 10.06
CA GLY A 31 19.50 26.95 10.93
C GLY A 31 18.97 27.44 12.29
N CYS A 32 17.85 28.15 12.27
CA CYS A 32 17.19 28.63 13.48
C CYS A 32 16.58 27.47 14.28
N LYS A 33 15.99 26.46 13.63
CA LYS A 33 15.50 25.24 14.29
C LYS A 33 16.61 24.49 15.03
N ILE A 34 17.76 24.29 14.39
CA ILE A 34 18.91 23.60 15.01
C ILE A 34 19.39 24.39 16.24
N SER A 35 19.49 25.70 16.12
CA SER A 35 19.90 26.58 17.22
C SER A 35 18.90 26.55 18.37
N HIS A 36 17.60 26.54 18.03
CA HIS A 36 16.49 26.43 18.97
C HIS A 36 16.56 25.12 19.76
N LEU A 37 16.70 23.97 19.09
CA LEU A 37 16.76 22.66 19.76
C LEU A 37 18.06 22.42 20.54
N ARG A 38 19.11 23.20 20.30
CA ARG A 38 20.36 23.13 21.09
C ARG A 38 20.23 23.77 22.47
N THR A 39 19.25 24.66 22.65
CA THR A 39 19.03 25.37 23.91
C THR A 39 18.34 24.46 24.93
N LYS A 40 18.82 24.47 26.19
CA LYS A 40 18.36 23.55 27.25
C LYS A 40 16.85 23.60 27.50
N MET A 41 16.23 24.76 27.34
CA MET A 41 14.79 24.97 27.55
C MET A 41 13.92 24.41 26.42
N THR A 42 14.42 24.47 25.20
CA THR A 42 13.66 24.21 23.96
C THR A 42 14.07 22.91 23.26
N LYS A 43 15.01 22.15 23.84
CA LYS A 43 15.55 20.90 23.27
C LYS A 43 14.52 19.82 22.95
N ASN A 44 13.37 19.85 23.62
CA ASN A 44 12.30 18.87 23.48
C ASN A 44 11.09 19.47 22.73
N HIS A 45 11.21 20.67 22.16
CA HIS A 45 10.13 21.28 21.40
C HIS A 45 9.90 20.52 20.09
N THR A 46 8.63 20.41 19.72
CA THR A 46 8.17 19.65 18.56
C THR A 46 8.07 20.57 17.36
N PHE A 47 8.64 20.13 16.24
CA PHE A 47 8.59 20.85 14.98
C PHE A 47 7.76 20.11 13.94
N LEU A 48 6.79 20.81 13.35
CA LEU A 48 6.13 20.39 12.12
C LEU A 48 6.99 20.88 10.94
N SER A 49 7.32 19.99 10.00
CA SER A 49 8.19 20.25 8.84
C SER A 49 7.43 19.88 7.54
N GLY A 50 7.32 20.79 6.56
CA GLY A 50 6.60 20.51 5.31
C GLY A 50 6.20 21.75 4.50
N PRO A 51 5.95 21.59 3.18
CA PRO A 51 5.63 22.70 2.26
C PRO A 51 4.26 23.35 2.53
N ASN A 52 3.40 22.71 3.32
CA ASN A 52 2.06 23.16 3.68
C ASN A 52 1.90 23.40 5.17
N ILE A 53 2.98 23.70 5.90
CA ILE A 53 2.83 24.21 7.26
C ILE A 53 2.19 25.58 7.12
N ASN A 54 0.88 25.63 7.33
CA ASN A 54 0.24 26.88 7.62
C ASN A 54 0.23 27.03 9.15
N PRO A 55 1.05 27.91 9.76
CA PRO A 55 0.88 28.23 11.18
C PRO A 55 -0.53 28.80 11.45
N GLU A 56 -1.25 29.27 10.43
CA GLU A 56 -2.66 29.65 10.49
C GLU A 56 -3.63 28.50 10.18
N VAL A 57 -3.23 27.20 10.31
CA VAL A 57 -4.26 26.14 10.38
C VAL A 57 -5.07 26.46 11.63
N LYS A 58 -6.22 27.10 11.40
CA LYS A 58 -7.05 27.72 12.42
C LYS A 58 -7.35 26.71 13.52
N GLN A 59 -6.69 26.87 14.67
CA GLN A 59 -7.20 26.38 15.94
C GLN A 59 -8.33 27.27 16.47
N TYR A 60 -8.74 28.27 15.68
CA TYR A 60 -9.74 29.26 16.00
C TYR A 60 -11.06 28.98 15.31
N CYS A 61 -12.14 29.30 16.01
CA CYS A 61 -13.49 29.26 15.48
C CYS A 61 -13.62 30.17 14.24
N ASN A 62 -14.47 29.75 13.30
CA ASN A 62 -14.73 30.52 12.08
C ASN A 62 -15.66 31.72 12.32
N GLU A 63 -16.44 31.70 13.40
CA GLU A 63 -17.45 32.71 13.72
C GLU A 63 -17.02 33.62 14.87
N HIS A 64 -16.14 33.13 15.74
CA HIS A 64 -15.72 33.83 16.95
C HIS A 64 -14.20 33.86 17.03
N ASP A 65 -13.65 34.97 17.53
CA ASP A 65 -12.20 35.15 17.75
C ASP A 65 -11.73 34.37 19.00
N GLU A 66 -11.94 33.04 18.98
CA GLU A 66 -11.74 32.14 20.11
C GLU A 66 -11.23 30.79 19.64
N ASN A 67 -10.39 30.15 20.45
CA ASN A 67 -9.88 28.81 20.18
C ASN A 67 -10.98 27.74 20.27
N PHE A 68 -10.86 26.69 19.46
CA PHE A 68 -11.63 25.47 19.64
C PHE A 68 -11.19 24.77 20.92
N ILE A 69 -12.16 24.48 21.79
CA ILE A 69 -11.91 23.84 23.09
C ILE A 69 -12.74 22.56 23.27
N TYR A 70 -13.84 22.44 22.53
CA TYR A 70 -14.71 21.27 22.54
C TYR A 70 -14.89 20.71 21.13
N TYR A 71 -15.30 19.45 21.08
CA TYR A 71 -15.82 18.79 19.90
C TYR A 71 -17.29 18.46 20.15
N CYS A 72 -18.17 18.92 19.26
CA CYS A 72 -19.57 18.56 19.29
C CYS A 72 -19.76 17.26 18.51
N ARG A 73 -20.15 16.18 19.20
CA ARG A 73 -20.31 14.86 18.58
C ARG A 73 -21.53 14.77 17.67
N GLU A 74 -22.61 15.47 18.01
CA GLU A 74 -23.82 15.51 17.19
C GLU A 74 -23.62 16.26 15.89
N CYS A 75 -22.82 17.33 15.90
CA CYS A 75 -22.54 18.15 14.72
C CYS A 75 -21.24 17.75 14.00
N ASN A 76 -20.48 16.82 14.58
CA ASN A 76 -19.20 16.34 14.07
C ASN A 76 -18.21 17.47 13.73
N THR A 77 -18.07 18.45 14.63
CA THR A 77 -17.23 19.65 14.40
C THR A 77 -16.59 20.15 15.69
N PRO A 78 -15.35 20.69 15.64
CA PRO A 78 -14.78 21.44 16.75
C PRO A 78 -15.54 22.76 16.96
N ILE A 79 -15.67 23.19 18.21
CA ILE A 79 -16.40 24.41 18.60
C ILE A 79 -15.67 25.17 19.73
N CYS A 80 -15.83 26.49 19.76
CA CYS A 80 -15.31 27.34 20.84
C CYS A 80 -16.33 27.49 21.97
N LYS A 81 -15.95 28.18 23.06
CA LYS A 81 -16.84 28.44 24.21
C LYS A 81 -18.09 29.24 23.85
N ILE A 82 -18.04 30.12 22.85
CA ILE A 82 -19.18 30.94 22.44
C ILE A 82 -20.19 30.10 21.66
N CYS A 83 -19.73 29.27 20.71
CA CYS A 83 -20.58 28.29 20.02
C CYS A 83 -21.38 27.41 21.01
N VAL A 84 -20.76 26.99 22.12
CA VAL A 84 -21.44 26.21 23.17
C VAL A 84 -22.64 26.97 23.74
N ILE A 85 -22.48 28.27 24.01
CA ILE A 85 -23.53 29.09 24.61
C ILE A 85 -24.65 29.37 23.60
N GLU A 86 -24.29 29.67 22.35
CA GLU A 86 -25.23 30.09 21.31
C GLU A 86 -26.02 28.92 20.72
N ASN A 87 -25.33 27.88 20.24
CA ASN A 87 -25.92 26.87 19.36
C ASN A 87 -25.80 25.43 19.88
N HIS A 88 -24.84 25.13 20.77
CA HIS A 88 -24.52 23.74 21.16
C HIS A 88 -24.78 23.43 22.65
N LYS A 89 -25.55 24.26 23.35
CA LYS A 89 -25.74 24.19 24.82
C LYS A 89 -26.28 22.85 25.33
N LYS A 90 -27.02 22.13 24.48
CA LYS A 90 -27.67 20.86 24.81
C LYS A 90 -27.07 19.67 24.07
N HIS A 91 -26.04 19.88 23.25
CA HIS A 91 -25.45 18.79 22.48
C HIS A 91 -24.47 17.99 23.34
N ASP A 92 -24.14 16.77 22.91
CA ASP A 92 -23.05 16.00 23.47
C ASP A 92 -21.70 16.61 23.07
N LEU A 93 -20.98 17.10 24.08
CA LEU A 93 -19.70 17.78 23.95
C LEU A 93 -18.60 17.01 24.64
N CYS A 94 -17.44 16.93 23.98
CA CYS A 94 -16.22 16.37 24.55
C CYS A 94 -15.09 17.39 24.43
N GLU A 95 -14.10 17.35 25.33
CA GLU A 95 -12.90 18.18 25.18
C GLU A 95 -12.18 17.84 23.87
N ILE A 96 -11.69 18.88 23.18
CA ILE A 96 -11.11 18.72 21.84
C ILE A 96 -9.91 17.77 21.84
N ASN A 97 -9.04 17.85 22.85
CA ASN A 97 -7.85 16.98 22.93
C ASN A 97 -8.25 15.53 23.19
N THR A 98 -9.24 15.29 24.04
CA THR A 98 -9.78 13.95 24.30
C THR A 98 -10.42 13.37 23.05
N SER A 99 -11.28 14.13 22.36
CA SER A 99 -11.89 13.69 21.11
C SER A 99 -10.85 13.42 20.03
N THR A 100 -9.81 14.26 19.95
CA THR A 100 -8.71 14.06 18.99
C THR A 100 -7.96 12.77 19.27
N ALA A 101 -7.66 12.47 20.54
CA ALA A 101 -6.98 11.23 20.92
C ALA A 101 -7.83 9.98 20.62
N ILE A 102 -9.13 10.03 20.94
CA ILE A 102 -10.07 8.92 20.66
C ILE A 102 -10.19 8.69 19.15
N ASN A 103 -10.52 9.74 18.38
CA ASN A 103 -10.72 9.63 16.94
C ASN A 103 -9.42 9.14 16.25
N LYS A 104 -8.25 9.60 16.71
CA LYS A 104 -6.97 9.11 16.21
C LYS A 104 -6.81 7.61 16.45
N ALA A 105 -7.05 7.14 17.68
CA ALA A 105 -6.93 5.73 18.01
C ALA A 105 -7.92 4.84 17.23
N GLU A 106 -9.15 5.33 17.02
CA GLU A 106 -10.15 4.63 16.20
C GLU A 106 -9.71 4.52 14.73
N ILE A 107 -9.23 5.63 14.14
CA ILE A 107 -8.71 5.63 12.77
C ILE A 107 -7.50 4.68 12.64
N GLU A 108 -6.56 4.73 13.59
CA GLU A 108 -5.41 3.82 13.61
C GLU A 108 -5.84 2.35 13.71
N SER A 109 -6.85 2.05 14.54
CA SER A 109 -7.43 0.71 14.67
C SER A 109 -8.06 0.24 13.35
N GLU A 110 -8.89 1.07 12.72
CA GLU A 110 -9.52 0.75 11.45
C GLU A 110 -8.50 0.51 10.33
N ILE A 111 -7.46 1.34 10.26
CA ILE A 111 -6.36 1.17 9.31
C ILE A 111 -5.70 -0.18 9.52
N ASN A 112 -5.35 -0.52 10.75
CA ASN A 112 -4.71 -1.81 11.07
C ASN A 112 -5.59 -3.00 10.69
N ILE A 113 -6.90 -2.94 10.98
CA ILE A 113 -7.85 -4.00 10.59
C ILE A 113 -7.88 -4.18 9.06
N LYS A 114 -7.94 -3.08 8.32
CA LYS A 114 -7.95 -3.12 6.84
C LYS A 114 -6.62 -3.62 6.28
N MET A 115 -5.49 -3.21 6.85
CA MET A 115 -4.16 -3.68 6.47
C MET A 115 -4.00 -5.19 6.68
N ASN A 116 -4.35 -5.70 7.86
CA ASN A 116 -4.29 -7.15 8.14
C ASN A 116 -5.16 -7.97 7.17
N LYS A 117 -6.34 -7.43 6.80
CA LYS A 117 -7.20 -8.07 5.81
C LYS A 117 -6.57 -8.09 4.42
N LEU A 118 -5.91 -7.02 4.01
CA LEU A 118 -5.18 -6.97 2.75
C LEU A 118 -4.01 -7.96 2.74
N GLU A 119 -3.23 -8.04 3.82
CA GLU A 119 -2.14 -9.01 3.96
C GLU A 119 -2.65 -10.45 3.83
N THR A 120 -3.77 -10.76 4.50
CA THR A 120 -4.41 -12.08 4.41
C THR A 120 -4.86 -12.38 2.97
N ASN A 121 -5.47 -11.41 2.30
CA ASN A 121 -5.92 -11.57 0.91
C ASN A 121 -4.75 -11.81 -0.04
N ILE A 122 -3.64 -11.08 0.13
CA ILE A 122 -2.41 -11.26 -0.67
C ILE A 122 -1.89 -12.68 -0.49
N MET A 123 -1.78 -13.17 0.75
CA MET A 123 -1.33 -14.53 1.03
C MET A 123 -2.21 -15.59 0.34
N VAL A 124 -3.54 -15.44 0.38
CA VAL A 124 -4.46 -16.38 -0.28
C VAL A 124 -4.30 -16.35 -1.79
N ILE A 125 -4.12 -15.16 -2.39
CA ILE A 125 -3.90 -15.01 -3.83
C ILE A 125 -2.57 -15.66 -4.24
N GLU A 126 -1.50 -15.46 -3.48
CA GLU A 126 -0.19 -16.07 -3.74
C GLU A 126 -0.26 -17.60 -3.67
N GLN A 127 -0.93 -18.15 -2.65
CA GLN A 127 -1.16 -19.58 -2.52
C GLN A 127 -1.96 -20.14 -3.71
N GLY A 128 -3.05 -19.46 -4.10
CA GLY A 128 -3.86 -19.86 -5.24
C GLY A 128 -3.09 -19.81 -6.56
N THR A 129 -2.24 -18.79 -6.73
CA THR A 129 -1.39 -18.64 -7.93
C THR A 129 -0.36 -19.76 -8.03
N ASN A 130 0.28 -20.12 -6.91
CA ASN A 130 1.24 -21.23 -6.86
C ASN A 130 0.57 -22.58 -7.13
N ALA A 131 -0.61 -22.82 -6.56
CA ALA A 131 -1.39 -24.02 -6.84
C ALA A 131 -1.75 -24.12 -8.32
N TYR A 132 -2.27 -23.04 -8.89
CA TYR A 132 -2.60 -22.96 -10.32
C TYR A 132 -1.38 -23.23 -11.22
N HIS A 133 -0.21 -22.68 -10.87
CA HIS A 133 1.02 -22.93 -11.63
C HIS A 133 1.43 -24.41 -11.57
N SER A 134 1.36 -25.03 -10.39
CA SER A 134 1.63 -26.45 -10.22
C SER A 134 0.66 -27.33 -11.02
N ASP A 135 -0.62 -26.97 -11.08
CA ASP A 135 -1.61 -27.69 -11.87
C ASP A 135 -1.32 -27.59 -13.37
N VAL A 136 -0.97 -26.40 -13.85
CA VAL A 136 -0.58 -26.18 -15.26
C VAL A 136 0.67 -26.98 -15.61
N ASP A 137 1.69 -26.97 -14.75
CA ASP A 137 2.91 -27.75 -14.95
C ASP A 137 2.62 -29.26 -14.98
N GLY A 138 1.74 -29.74 -14.10
CA GLY A 138 1.28 -31.12 -14.06
C GLY A 138 0.59 -31.54 -15.37
N VAL A 139 -0.34 -30.72 -15.86
CA VAL A 139 -1.02 -30.97 -17.14
C VAL A 139 -0.03 -30.95 -18.31
N MET A 140 0.88 -29.97 -18.35
CA MET A 140 1.90 -29.87 -19.39
C MET A 140 2.85 -31.07 -19.39
N HIS A 141 3.22 -31.58 -18.20
CA HIS A 141 4.02 -32.79 -18.06
C HIS A 141 3.27 -34.02 -18.61
N ALA A 142 2.01 -34.20 -18.24
CA ALA A 142 1.18 -35.31 -18.71
C ALA A 142 1.02 -35.32 -20.23
N ILE A 143 0.76 -34.15 -20.85
CA ILE A 143 0.67 -34.02 -22.31
C ILE A 143 1.99 -34.42 -22.98
N ARG A 144 3.12 -33.96 -22.45
CA ARG A 144 4.45 -34.31 -22.99
C ARG A 144 4.72 -35.81 -22.88
N GLN A 145 4.42 -36.40 -21.73
CA GLN A 145 4.63 -37.83 -21.49
C GLN A 145 3.80 -38.68 -22.45
N GLU A 146 2.53 -38.30 -22.66
CA GLU A 146 1.66 -38.99 -23.60
C GLU A 146 2.15 -38.83 -25.05
N GLY A 147 2.66 -37.64 -25.41
CA GLY A 147 3.31 -37.41 -26.70
C GLY A 147 4.52 -38.31 -26.95
N VAL A 148 5.37 -38.51 -25.93
CA VAL A 148 6.51 -39.45 -25.99
C VAL A 148 6.00 -40.89 -26.18
N ARG A 149 5.00 -41.31 -25.39
CA ARG A 149 4.41 -42.65 -25.48
C ARG A 149 3.83 -42.94 -26.87
N LEU A 150 3.12 -41.97 -27.46
CA LEU A 150 2.58 -42.11 -28.81
C LEU A 150 3.69 -42.23 -29.85
N LYS A 151 4.78 -41.45 -29.71
CA LYS A 151 5.94 -41.54 -30.59
C LYS A 151 6.58 -42.92 -30.53
N GLU A 152 6.82 -43.47 -29.33
CA GLU A 152 7.41 -44.81 -29.15
C GLU A 152 6.55 -45.91 -29.80
N LEU A 153 5.22 -45.79 -29.71
CA LEU A 153 4.30 -46.72 -30.38
C LEU A 153 4.40 -46.63 -31.90
N ILE A 154 4.48 -45.41 -32.45
CA ILE A 154 4.64 -45.19 -33.89
C ILE A 154 5.99 -45.78 -34.36
N ASP A 155 7.08 -45.46 -33.66
CA ASP A 155 8.42 -45.94 -33.99
C ASP A 155 8.46 -47.49 -33.99
N THR A 156 7.86 -48.13 -32.99
CA THR A 156 7.73 -49.60 -32.92
C THR A 156 6.94 -50.17 -34.11
N GLN A 157 5.85 -49.51 -34.50
CA GLN A 157 5.01 -49.97 -35.60
C GLN A 157 5.73 -49.86 -36.96
N VAL A 158 6.56 -48.83 -37.13
CA VAL A 158 7.41 -48.67 -38.33
C VAL A 158 8.44 -49.80 -38.41
N GLU A 159 9.14 -50.10 -37.31
CA GLU A 159 10.12 -51.21 -37.27
C GLU A 159 9.48 -52.56 -37.61
N LEU A 160 8.28 -52.84 -37.09
CA LEU A 160 7.54 -54.06 -37.41
C LEU A 160 7.16 -54.13 -38.89
N PHE A 161 6.76 -53.00 -39.49
CA PHE A 161 6.42 -52.95 -40.91
C PHE A 161 7.64 -53.25 -41.79
N ASP A 162 8.80 -52.67 -41.46
CA ASP A 162 10.06 -52.92 -42.18
C ASP A 162 10.45 -54.39 -42.10
N GLN A 163 10.37 -55.01 -40.91
CA GLN A 163 10.65 -56.45 -40.74
C GLN A 163 9.72 -57.35 -41.56
N ILE A 164 8.43 -57.00 -41.65
CA ILE A 164 7.46 -57.75 -42.47
C ILE A 164 7.78 -57.61 -43.96
N SER A 165 8.12 -56.39 -44.39
CA SER A 165 8.51 -56.09 -45.78
C SER A 165 9.75 -56.89 -46.19
N GLU A 166 10.79 -56.91 -45.36
CA GLU A 166 12.01 -57.68 -45.60
C GLU A 166 11.75 -59.19 -45.69
N ARG A 167 10.92 -59.75 -44.79
CA ARG A 167 10.56 -61.18 -44.86
C ARG A 167 9.78 -61.52 -46.12
N ALA A 168 8.91 -60.63 -46.58
CA ALA A 168 8.14 -60.84 -47.80
C ALA A 168 9.05 -60.87 -49.05
N THR A 169 10.04 -59.99 -49.15
CA THR A 169 10.98 -59.98 -50.28
C THR A 169 11.90 -61.20 -50.31
N HIS A 170 12.37 -61.67 -49.14
CA HIS A 170 13.17 -62.89 -49.02
C HIS A 170 12.41 -64.18 -49.38
N ASN A 171 11.16 -64.34 -48.94
CA ASN A 171 10.35 -65.50 -49.32
C ASN A 171 10.02 -65.54 -50.82
N THR A 172 9.88 -64.37 -51.45
CA THR A 172 9.60 -64.28 -52.89
C THR A 172 10.82 -64.63 -53.73
N THR A 173 12.02 -64.25 -53.31
CA THR A 173 13.29 -64.61 -53.97
C THR A 173 13.67 -66.08 -53.76
N SER A 174 13.37 -66.67 -52.59
CA SER A 174 13.57 -68.10 -52.32
C SER A 174 12.65 -69.04 -53.13
N ASN A 175 11.48 -68.58 -53.57
CA ASN A 175 10.55 -69.37 -54.40
C ASN A 175 10.83 -69.27 -55.91
N LEU A 176 11.77 -68.43 -56.34
CA LEU A 176 12.17 -68.27 -57.75
C LEU A 176 13.41 -69.10 -58.14
N THR A 177 13.95 -69.91 -57.22
CA THR A 177 15.15 -70.77 -57.45
C THR A 177 14.83 -72.26 -57.54
N VAL A 178 13.64 -72.65 -58.00
CA VAL A 178 13.32 -74.07 -58.27
C VAL A 178 13.61 -74.39 -59.75
N ASP A 179 14.65 -75.21 -59.93
CA ASP A 179 15.06 -76.08 -61.04
C ASP A 179 15.09 -75.55 -62.50
N TRP A 180 16.30 -75.55 -63.08
CA TRP A 180 16.67 -76.26 -64.32
C TRP A 180 18.11 -76.76 -64.24
#